data_AF-A0A7V7WVZ4-F1
#
_entry.id   AF-A0A7V7WVZ4-F1
#
_cell.length_a   1.000
_cell.length_b   1.000
_cell.length_c   1.000
_cell.angle_alpha   90.00
_cell.angle_beta   90.00
_cell.angle_gamma   90.00
#
_symmetry.space_group_name_H-M   'P 1'
#
loop_
_entity.id
_entity.type
_entity.pdbx_description
1 polymer ?
#
loop_
_entity_poly.entity_id
_entity_poly.type
_entity_poly.pdbx_seq_one_letter_code
_entity_poly.pdbx_strand_id
1 'polypeptide(L)'
;MSLPPQRTLPAWADVSLVAALGALQTVAFVHTAWWWLQLLCIAVLARRVFAASVRRAAALGLAFGTAWLGAGVWWLFVSMHRYGHLPAWLAALAVAALALALSLYMALAMAAVARRRAGGWRDVVVFAAAWLLAELARTWLFTGFPWLASGYAQVDSPLAVLAPWVGVLGIGAVVAALAALWARAAAQRGP
;
A
#
# COMPACT_ATOMS: atom_id res chain seq x y z
N MET A 1 13.44 9.44 -27.21
CA MET A 1 12.15 8.72 -27.28
C MET A 1 11.26 9.26 -26.16
N SER A 2 10.44 10.26 -26.47
CA SER A 2 9.51 10.90 -25.54
C SER A 2 8.30 10.01 -25.33
N LEU A 3 8.06 9.57 -24.08
CA LEU A 3 6.88 8.80 -23.72
C LEU A 3 5.60 9.59 -24.05
N PRO A 4 4.54 8.95 -24.57
CA PRO A 4 3.26 9.62 -24.80
C PRO A 4 2.74 10.23 -23.48
N PRO A 5 2.03 11.36 -23.54
CA PRO A 5 1.49 12.01 -22.36
C PRO A 5 0.47 11.09 -21.68
N GLN A 6 0.83 10.57 -20.49
CA GLN A 6 -0.13 9.85 -19.65
C GLN A 6 -1.29 10.79 -19.33
N ARG A 7 -2.54 10.32 -19.48
CA ARG A 7 -3.73 11.06 -19.05
C ARG A 7 -3.61 11.40 -17.55
N THR A 8 -3.40 12.67 -17.27
CA THR A 8 -3.30 13.21 -15.91
C THR A 8 -4.70 13.39 -15.35
N LEU A 9 -5.17 12.39 -14.58
CA LEU A 9 -6.38 12.57 -13.78
C LEU A 9 -6.22 13.79 -12.85
N PRO A 10 -7.31 14.55 -12.58
CA PRO A 10 -7.29 15.61 -11.59
C PRO A 10 -6.90 15.01 -10.21
N ALA A 11 -6.25 15.82 -9.38
CA ALA A 11 -5.61 15.32 -8.16
C ALA A 11 -6.58 14.60 -7.21
N TRP A 12 -7.81 15.13 -7.06
CA TRP A 12 -8.83 14.51 -6.22
C TRP A 12 -9.25 13.13 -6.72
N ALA A 13 -9.48 12.97 -8.04
CA ALA A 13 -9.91 11.70 -8.62
C ALA A 13 -8.82 10.63 -8.49
N ASP A 14 -7.55 11.04 -8.58
CA ASP A 14 -6.41 10.16 -8.39
C ASP A 14 -6.30 9.66 -6.95
N VAL A 15 -6.47 10.58 -5.98
CA VAL A 15 -6.49 10.25 -4.55
C VAL A 15 -7.67 9.33 -4.22
N SER A 16 -8.87 9.62 -4.73
CA SER A 16 -10.05 8.78 -4.56
C SER A 16 -9.86 7.38 -5.16
N LEU A 17 -9.25 7.29 -6.34
CA LEU A 17 -8.95 6.01 -6.99
C LEU A 17 -8.02 5.17 -6.12
N VAL A 18 -6.88 5.71 -5.67
CA VAL A 18 -5.94 4.92 -4.86
C VAL A 18 -6.49 4.62 -3.46
N ALA A 19 -7.32 5.49 -2.88
CA ALA A 19 -8.03 5.18 -1.64
C ALA A 19 -8.99 3.99 -1.84
N ALA A 20 -9.79 3.99 -2.90
CA ALA A 20 -10.68 2.89 -3.23
C ALA A 20 -9.92 1.57 -3.43
N LEU A 21 -8.77 1.61 -4.12
CA LEU A 21 -7.90 0.44 -4.29
C LEU A 21 -7.24 -0.01 -2.99
N GLY A 22 -6.86 0.92 -2.12
CA GLY A 22 -6.34 0.64 -0.79
C GLY A 22 -7.34 -0.13 0.06
N ALA A 23 -8.61 0.30 0.06
CA ALA A 23 -9.69 -0.44 0.70
C ALA A 23 -9.96 -1.78 0.00
N LEU A 24 -10.03 -1.80 -1.33
CA LEU A 24 -10.34 -3.02 -2.10
C LEU A 24 -9.34 -4.15 -1.87
N GLN A 25 -8.06 -3.84 -1.67
CA GLN A 25 -7.06 -4.89 -1.44
C GLN A 25 -7.31 -5.68 -0.14
N THR A 26 -8.05 -5.14 0.84
CA THR A 26 -8.34 -5.86 2.10
C THR A 26 -9.13 -7.14 1.84
N VAL A 27 -9.88 -7.20 0.73
CA VAL A 27 -10.62 -8.39 0.31
C VAL A 27 -9.67 -9.59 0.16
N ALA A 28 -8.44 -9.39 -0.30
CA ALA A 28 -7.44 -10.45 -0.44
C ALA A 28 -6.91 -11.00 0.91
N PHE A 29 -7.17 -10.32 2.03
CA PHE A 29 -6.83 -10.81 3.38
C PHE A 29 -7.92 -11.71 3.97
N VAL A 30 -9.13 -11.69 3.39
CA VAL A 30 -10.28 -12.50 3.83
C VAL A 30 -10.55 -13.61 2.82
N HIS A 31 -10.55 -13.27 1.53
CA HIS A 31 -10.68 -14.19 0.40
C HIS A 31 -9.29 -14.39 -0.24
N THR A 32 -8.45 -15.16 0.44
CA THR A 32 -7.02 -15.32 0.13
C THR A 32 -6.74 -15.96 -1.24
N ALA A 33 -7.69 -16.72 -1.80
CA ALA A 33 -7.64 -17.18 -3.19
C ALA A 33 -7.59 -16.03 -4.23
N TRP A 34 -7.98 -14.81 -3.84
CA TRP A 34 -7.92 -13.60 -4.66
C TRP A 34 -6.63 -12.80 -4.43
N TRP A 35 -5.52 -13.47 -4.08
CA TRP A 35 -4.19 -12.87 -3.86
C TRP A 35 -3.72 -11.94 -4.99
N TRP A 36 -4.15 -12.20 -6.23
CA TRP A 36 -3.84 -11.38 -7.41
C TRP A 36 -4.45 -9.97 -7.34
N LEU A 37 -5.57 -9.80 -6.60
CA LEU A 37 -6.24 -8.52 -6.43
C LEU A 37 -5.35 -7.50 -5.74
N GLN A 38 -4.63 -7.92 -4.70
CA GLN A 38 -3.66 -7.07 -4.00
C GLN A 38 -2.56 -6.59 -4.95
N LEU A 39 -2.02 -7.51 -5.76
CA LEU A 39 -0.99 -7.20 -6.75
C LEU A 39 -1.49 -6.14 -7.75
N LEU A 40 -2.72 -6.27 -8.26
CA LEU A 40 -3.32 -5.28 -9.16
C LEU A 40 -3.49 -3.90 -8.50
N CYS A 41 -3.98 -3.87 -7.26
CA CYS A 41 -4.16 -2.62 -6.50
C CYS A 41 -2.82 -1.90 -6.30
N ILE A 42 -1.79 -2.63 -5.88
CA ILE A 42 -0.44 -2.08 -5.68
C ILE A 42 0.19 -1.68 -7.03
N ALA A 43 -0.05 -2.41 -8.11
CA ALA A 43 0.49 -2.08 -9.44
C ALA A 43 -0.07 -0.75 -9.96
N VAL A 44 -1.36 -0.49 -9.73
CA VAL A 44 -1.95 0.81 -10.06
C VAL A 44 -1.33 1.91 -9.20
N LEU A 45 -1.21 1.74 -7.88
CA LEU A 45 -0.53 2.69 -7.01
C LEU A 45 0.89 3.00 -7.50
N ALA A 46 1.69 1.98 -7.77
CA ALA A 46 3.07 2.11 -8.26
C ALA A 46 3.12 2.95 -9.54
N ARG A 47 2.24 2.66 -10.52
CA ARG A 47 2.12 3.43 -11.76
C ARG A 47 1.82 4.92 -11.49
N ARG A 48 0.90 5.23 -10.57
CA ARG A 48 0.56 6.62 -10.22
C ARG A 48 1.73 7.33 -9.52
N VAL A 49 2.42 6.64 -8.60
CA VAL A 49 3.58 7.16 -7.86
C VAL A 49 4.76 7.46 -8.78
N PHE A 50 5.01 6.58 -9.75
CA PHE A 50 6.08 6.76 -10.74
C PHE A 50 5.89 8.00 -11.63
N ALA A 51 4.66 8.43 -11.86
CA ALA A 51 4.33 9.65 -12.62
C ALA A 51 4.12 10.91 -11.75
N ALA A 52 4.09 10.78 -10.42
CA ALA A 52 3.72 11.86 -9.50
C ALA A 52 4.91 12.74 -9.07
N SER A 53 4.66 13.97 -8.64
CA SER A 53 5.65 14.72 -7.85
C SER A 53 5.82 14.10 -6.46
N VAL A 54 6.90 14.43 -5.73
CA VAL A 54 7.14 13.91 -4.37
C VAL A 54 5.95 14.15 -3.43
N ARG A 55 5.39 15.37 -3.44
CA ARG A 55 4.23 15.72 -2.61
C ARG A 55 2.98 14.92 -3.00
N ARG A 56 2.74 14.75 -4.32
CA ARG A 56 1.59 13.97 -4.80
C ARG A 56 1.75 12.48 -4.47
N ALA A 57 2.95 11.92 -4.62
CA ALA A 57 3.23 10.54 -4.25
C ALA A 57 3.01 10.29 -2.74
N ALA A 58 3.41 11.24 -1.89
CA ALA A 58 3.12 11.18 -0.45
C ALA A 58 1.61 11.12 -0.18
N ALA A 59 0.82 12.00 -0.83
CA ALA A 59 -0.63 12.03 -0.68
C ALA A 59 -1.29 10.74 -1.17
N LEU A 60 -0.82 10.17 -2.30
CA LEU A 60 -1.31 8.88 -2.81
C LEU A 60 -1.01 7.74 -1.84
N GLY A 61 0.21 7.68 -1.30
CA GLY A 61 0.60 6.68 -0.29
C GLY A 61 -0.20 6.81 1.00
N LEU A 62 -0.43 8.05 1.45
CA LEU A 62 -1.25 8.34 2.63
C LEU A 62 -2.69 7.86 2.43
N ALA A 63 -3.31 8.20 1.30
CA ALA A 63 -4.70 7.85 1.01
C ALA A 63 -4.90 6.35 0.82
N PHE A 64 -4.01 5.70 0.06
CA PHE A 64 -4.02 4.25 -0.14
C PHE A 64 -3.84 3.51 1.19
N GLY A 65 -2.83 3.89 1.98
CA GLY A 65 -2.58 3.29 3.29
C GLY A 65 -3.74 3.50 4.26
N THR A 66 -4.31 4.71 4.30
CA THR A 66 -5.36 5.03 5.27
C THR A 66 -6.62 4.24 4.98
N ALA A 67 -6.98 4.12 3.70
CA ALA A 67 -8.13 3.32 3.29
C ALA A 67 -7.88 1.81 3.51
N TRP A 68 -6.67 1.33 3.25
CA TRP A 68 -6.28 -0.06 3.51
C TRP A 68 -6.37 -0.44 4.99
N LEU A 69 -5.72 0.35 5.85
CA LEU A 69 -5.73 0.10 7.29
C LEU A 69 -7.12 0.34 7.86
N GLY A 70 -7.80 1.42 7.48
CA GLY A 70 -9.17 1.71 7.93
C GLY A 70 -10.15 0.59 7.58
N ALA A 71 -10.09 0.05 6.36
CA ALA A 71 -10.96 -1.05 5.94
C ALA A 71 -10.56 -2.42 6.55
N GLY A 72 -9.31 -2.60 7.00
CA GLY A 72 -8.86 -3.87 7.56
C GLY A 72 -8.80 -3.93 9.10
N VAL A 73 -8.81 -2.78 9.78
CA VAL A 73 -8.76 -2.70 11.26
C VAL A 73 -10.00 -2.05 11.88
N TRP A 74 -11.07 -1.89 11.10
CA TRP A 74 -12.35 -1.33 11.55
C TRP A 74 -12.90 -2.02 12.79
N TRP A 75 -12.62 -3.32 12.97
CA TRP A 75 -13.07 -4.12 14.10
C TRP A 75 -12.58 -3.59 15.45
N LEU A 76 -11.49 -2.79 15.48
CA LEU A 76 -11.04 -2.09 16.68
C LEU A 76 -12.07 -1.13 17.24
N PHE A 77 -13.00 -0.64 16.40
CA PHE A 77 -14.15 0.12 16.84
C PHE A 77 -14.92 -0.63 17.93
N VAL A 78 -15.17 -1.93 17.74
CA VAL A 78 -15.93 -2.75 18.70
C VAL A 78 -15.17 -2.82 20.01
N SER A 79 -13.85 -3.05 19.98
CA SER A 79 -13.01 -3.07 21.17
C SER A 79 -13.12 -1.76 21.97
N MET A 80 -12.96 -0.62 21.30
CA MET A 80 -12.96 0.70 21.92
C MET A 80 -14.33 1.17 22.41
N HIS A 81 -15.37 0.92 21.62
CA HIS A 81 -16.73 1.35 21.97
C HIS A 81 -17.34 0.45 23.05
N ARG A 82 -17.25 -0.87 22.89
CA ARG A 82 -17.92 -1.83 23.78
C ARG A 82 -17.15 -2.07 25.08
N TYR A 83 -15.84 -2.26 24.99
CA TYR A 83 -15.01 -2.61 26.16
C TYR A 83 -14.24 -1.41 26.70
N GLY A 84 -13.88 -0.46 25.83
CA GLY A 84 -13.28 0.81 26.24
C GLY A 84 -14.28 1.88 26.66
N HIS A 85 -15.60 1.62 26.52
CA HIS A 85 -16.69 2.53 26.87
C HIS A 85 -16.60 3.93 26.23
N LEU A 86 -15.88 4.07 25.12
CA LEU A 86 -15.82 5.35 24.39
C LEU A 86 -17.13 5.64 23.66
N PRO A 87 -17.58 6.90 23.57
CA PRO A 87 -18.65 7.27 22.65
C PRO A 87 -18.33 6.83 21.22
N ALA A 88 -19.35 6.38 20.46
CA ALA A 88 -19.16 5.79 19.13
C ALA A 88 -18.34 6.69 18.18
N TRP A 89 -18.64 7.99 18.12
CA TRP A 89 -17.92 8.94 17.27
C TRP A 89 -16.43 9.05 17.64
N LEU A 90 -16.10 8.97 18.93
CA LEU A 90 -14.72 9.03 19.42
C LEU A 90 -13.96 7.73 19.13
N ALA A 91 -14.63 6.58 19.25
CA ALA A 91 -14.05 5.29 18.84
C ALA A 91 -13.77 5.25 17.32
N ALA A 92 -14.70 5.73 16.49
CA ALA A 92 -14.51 5.83 15.05
C ALA A 92 -13.36 6.79 14.70
N LEU A 93 -13.30 7.95 15.36
CA LEU A 93 -12.20 8.90 15.20
C LEU A 93 -10.85 8.29 15.59
N ALA A 94 -10.79 7.50 16.66
CA ALA A 94 -9.58 6.82 17.08
C ALA A 94 -9.10 5.78 16.05
N VAL A 95 -10.00 4.97 15.45
CA VAL A 95 -9.63 4.05 14.36
C VAL A 95 -9.10 4.84 13.15
N ALA A 96 -9.79 5.91 12.76
CA ALA A 96 -9.38 6.73 11.63
C ALA A 96 -8.02 7.40 11.87
N ALA A 97 -7.79 7.93 13.08
CA ALA A 97 -6.53 8.52 13.49
C ALA A 97 -5.38 7.51 13.49
N LEU A 98 -5.63 6.28 13.99
CA LEU A 98 -4.66 5.19 13.93
C LEU A 98 -4.30 4.84 12.49
N ALA A 99 -5.31 4.63 11.63
CA ALA A 99 -5.10 4.33 10.22
C ALA A 99 -4.28 5.43 9.53
N LEU A 100 -4.62 6.70 9.78
CA LEU A 100 -3.90 7.85 9.23
C LEU A 100 -2.44 7.91 9.71
N ALA A 101 -2.22 7.77 11.03
CA ALA A 101 -0.90 7.84 11.64
C ALA A 101 0.03 6.75 11.09
N LEU A 102 -0.44 5.51 11.03
CA LEU A 102 0.33 4.40 10.46
C LEU A 102 0.55 4.56 8.95
N SER A 103 -0.36 5.23 8.25
CA SER A 103 -0.22 5.50 6.82
C SER A 103 0.82 6.57 6.50
N LEU A 104 1.34 7.28 7.50
CA LEU A 104 2.50 8.15 7.33
C LEU A 104 3.74 7.37 6.87
N TYR A 105 3.91 6.11 7.31
CA TYR A 105 4.99 5.26 6.80
C TYR A 105 4.88 5.04 5.29
N MET A 106 3.67 4.77 4.80
CA MET A 106 3.41 4.59 3.37
C MET A 106 3.55 5.91 2.60
N ALA A 107 3.11 7.03 3.17
CA ALA A 107 3.29 8.35 2.59
C ALA A 107 4.77 8.70 2.41
N LEU A 108 5.60 8.46 3.44
CA LEU A 108 7.04 8.68 3.39
C LEU A 108 7.72 7.74 2.39
N ALA A 109 7.33 6.47 2.34
CA ALA A 109 7.84 5.51 1.37
C ALA A 109 7.54 5.95 -0.07
N MET A 110 6.29 6.31 -0.39
CA MET A 110 5.93 6.74 -1.74
C MET A 110 6.60 8.07 -2.12
N ALA A 111 6.78 8.98 -1.16
CA ALA A 111 7.58 10.19 -1.35
C ALA A 111 9.06 9.87 -1.68
N ALA A 112 9.65 8.91 -0.97
CA ALA A 112 11.02 8.46 -1.20
C ALA A 112 11.17 7.81 -2.58
N VAL A 113 10.21 6.97 -3.00
CA VAL A 113 10.17 6.40 -4.36
C VAL A 113 10.15 7.50 -5.40
N ALA A 114 9.23 8.47 -5.28
CA ALA A 114 9.12 9.56 -6.24
C ALA A 114 10.36 10.46 -6.30
N ARG A 115 11.11 10.57 -5.20
CA ARG A 115 12.37 11.32 -5.13
C ARG A 115 13.55 10.56 -5.73
N ARG A 116 13.59 9.24 -5.56
CA ARG A 116 14.73 8.38 -5.92
C ARG A 116 14.53 7.62 -7.24
N ARG A 117 13.37 7.76 -7.88
CA ARG A 117 13.12 7.12 -9.17
C ARG A 117 14.15 7.53 -10.21
N ALA A 118 14.64 6.56 -10.96
CA ALA A 118 15.70 6.70 -11.96
C ALA A 118 15.36 6.02 -13.30
N GLY A 119 14.21 5.37 -13.43
CA GLY A 119 13.80 4.62 -14.62
C GLY A 119 14.07 3.12 -14.53
N GLY A 120 13.34 2.34 -15.33
CA GLY A 120 13.59 0.92 -15.55
C GLY A 120 13.51 0.05 -14.28
N TRP A 121 14.45 -0.88 -14.14
CA TRP A 121 14.50 -1.83 -13.01
C TRP A 121 14.83 -1.16 -11.67
N ARG A 122 15.53 -0.02 -11.68
CA ARG A 122 15.90 0.71 -10.45
C ARG A 122 14.65 1.15 -9.68
N ASP A 123 13.60 1.53 -10.41
CA ASP A 123 12.34 1.94 -9.80
C ASP A 123 11.60 0.78 -9.14
N VAL A 124 11.77 -0.44 -9.66
CA VAL A 124 11.21 -1.66 -9.06
C VAL A 124 11.88 -1.92 -7.72
N VAL A 125 13.21 -1.87 -7.68
CA VAL A 125 14.00 -2.08 -6.45
C VAL A 125 13.70 -1.01 -5.41
N VAL A 126 13.67 0.26 -5.81
CA VAL A 126 13.35 1.37 -4.89
C VAL A 126 11.92 1.24 -4.35
N PHE A 127 10.94 0.85 -5.16
CA PHE A 127 9.56 0.66 -4.71
C PHE A 127 9.45 -0.50 -3.71
N ALA A 128 10.02 -1.65 -4.02
CA ALA A 128 10.01 -2.82 -3.15
C ALA A 128 10.72 -2.55 -1.80
N ALA A 129 11.89 -1.91 -1.84
CA ALA A 129 12.63 -1.55 -0.64
C ALA A 129 11.88 -0.52 0.21
N ALA A 130 11.28 0.51 -0.40
CA ALA A 130 10.49 1.50 0.32
C ALA A 130 9.24 0.88 0.96
N TRP A 131 8.58 -0.05 0.27
CA TRP A 131 7.44 -0.81 0.82
C TRP A 131 7.86 -1.65 2.02
N LEU A 132 8.93 -2.44 1.88
CA LEU A 132 9.49 -3.26 2.96
C LEU A 132 9.83 -2.41 4.18
N LEU A 133 10.52 -1.29 3.98
CA LEU A 133 10.90 -0.39 5.07
C LEU A 133 9.68 0.25 5.73
N ALA A 134 8.61 0.57 4.99
CA ALA A 134 7.38 1.09 5.57
C ALA A 134 6.69 0.04 6.46
N GLU A 135 6.59 -1.21 5.99
CA GLU A 135 5.99 -2.28 6.80
C GLU A 135 6.87 -2.61 8.01
N LEU A 136 8.20 -2.67 7.85
CA LEU A 136 9.13 -2.90 8.95
C LEU A 136 9.07 -1.77 9.99
N ALA A 137 9.04 -0.51 9.56
CA ALA A 137 8.87 0.62 10.47
C ALA A 137 7.56 0.49 11.26
N ARG A 138 6.48 0.09 10.59
CA ARG A 138 5.18 -0.14 11.20
C ARG A 138 5.17 -1.31 12.18
N THR A 139 6.02 -2.32 12.02
CA THR A 139 6.11 -3.45 12.95
C THR A 139 6.96 -3.19 14.18
N TRP A 140 7.86 -2.18 14.17
CA TRP A 140 8.83 -1.97 15.24
C TRP A 140 8.70 -0.62 15.96
N LEU A 141 8.38 0.46 15.26
CA LEU A 141 8.33 1.79 15.87
C LEU A 141 7.09 1.94 16.76
N PHE A 142 7.25 2.67 17.87
CA PHE A 142 6.19 2.92 18.86
C PHE A 142 5.48 1.65 19.34
N THR A 143 6.25 0.62 19.71
CA THR A 143 5.79 -0.74 20.10
C THR A 143 5.24 -1.61 18.97
N GLY A 144 5.06 -1.04 17.77
CA GLY A 144 4.68 -1.78 16.57
C GLY A 144 3.18 -2.06 16.45
N PHE A 145 2.68 -2.06 15.22
CA PHE A 145 1.33 -2.48 14.86
C PHE A 145 1.35 -3.29 13.56
N PRO A 146 1.73 -4.58 13.61
CA PRO A 146 2.05 -5.40 12.44
C PRO A 146 0.82 -6.00 11.71
N TRP A 147 -0.40 -5.50 11.99
CA TRP A 147 -1.62 -5.99 11.36
C TRP A 147 -1.64 -5.76 9.85
N LEU A 148 -2.31 -6.63 9.09
CA LEU A 148 -2.37 -6.51 7.62
C LEU A 148 -0.97 -6.40 7.00
N ALA A 149 0.00 -7.21 7.43
CA ALA A 149 1.26 -7.31 6.69
C ALA A 149 0.98 -7.85 5.29
N SER A 150 1.49 -7.19 4.25
CA SER A 150 1.10 -7.42 2.86
C SER A 150 1.23 -8.87 2.42
N GLY A 151 2.23 -9.59 2.94
CA GLY A 151 2.46 -11.00 2.64
C GLY A 151 1.35 -11.94 3.09
N TYR A 152 0.49 -11.58 4.06
CA TYR A 152 -0.62 -12.45 4.49
C TYR A 152 -1.67 -12.65 3.40
N ALA A 153 -1.87 -11.66 2.52
CA ALA A 153 -2.77 -11.78 1.38
C ALA A 153 -2.24 -12.76 0.29
N GLN A 154 -1.03 -13.30 0.48
CA GLN A 154 -0.38 -14.21 -0.46
C GLN A 154 -0.33 -15.66 0.03
N VAL A 155 -1.04 -16.01 1.12
CA VAL A 155 -1.00 -17.35 1.73
C VAL A 155 -1.44 -18.47 0.78
N ASP A 156 -2.40 -18.21 -0.12
CA ASP A 156 -2.84 -19.16 -1.15
C ASP A 156 -2.19 -18.91 -2.52
N SER A 157 -1.22 -18.00 -2.58
CA SER A 157 -0.51 -17.67 -3.82
C SER A 157 0.71 -18.58 -3.99
N PRO A 158 1.27 -18.69 -5.22
CA PRO A 158 2.56 -19.31 -5.43
C PRO A 158 3.70 -18.68 -4.60
N LEU A 159 3.57 -17.42 -4.17
CA LEU A 159 4.59 -16.74 -3.35
C LEU A 159 4.65 -17.28 -1.92
N ALA A 160 3.66 -18.05 -1.45
CA ALA A 160 3.67 -18.66 -0.13
C ALA A 160 4.90 -19.57 0.09
N VAL A 161 5.45 -20.15 -0.99
CA VAL A 161 6.68 -20.95 -0.96
C VAL A 161 7.89 -20.17 -0.43
N LEU A 162 7.85 -18.84 -0.49
CA LEU A 162 8.92 -17.97 0.00
C LEU A 162 8.88 -17.75 1.52
N ALA A 163 7.78 -18.14 2.20
CA ALA A 163 7.58 -17.85 3.62
C ALA A 163 8.73 -18.33 4.53
N PRO A 164 9.30 -19.55 4.35
CA PRO A 164 10.41 -20.00 5.18
C PRO A 164 11.72 -19.22 4.99
N TRP A 165 11.87 -18.50 3.88
CA TRP A 165 13.13 -17.89 3.46
C TRP A 165 13.20 -16.41 3.78
N VAL A 166 12.11 -15.69 3.51
CA VAL A 166 12.07 -14.22 3.59
C VAL A 166 10.99 -13.72 4.55
N GLY A 167 10.19 -14.62 5.11
CA GLY A 167 9.08 -14.29 6.00
C GLY A 167 7.99 -13.44 5.32
N VAL A 168 7.01 -13.03 6.13
CA VAL A 168 5.83 -12.28 5.64
C VAL A 168 6.18 -10.92 5.05
N LEU A 169 7.12 -10.18 5.65
CA LEU A 169 7.55 -8.87 5.15
C LEU A 169 8.32 -8.99 3.85
N GLY A 170 9.15 -10.05 3.71
CA GLY A 170 9.85 -10.34 2.46
C GLY A 170 8.89 -10.70 1.32
N ILE A 171 7.84 -11.49 1.59
CA ILE A 171 6.77 -11.73 0.61
C ILE A 171 6.09 -10.42 0.22
N GLY A 172 5.78 -9.54 1.19
CA GLY A 172 5.25 -8.20 0.92
C GLY A 172 6.14 -7.39 -0.02
N ALA A 173 7.45 -7.41 0.18
CA ALA A 173 8.44 -6.77 -0.69
C ALA A 173 8.44 -7.37 -2.11
N VAL A 174 8.32 -8.69 -2.24
CA VAL A 174 8.23 -9.38 -3.53
C VAL A 174 6.94 -8.99 -4.27
N VAL A 175 5.80 -8.93 -3.58
CA VAL A 175 4.54 -8.44 -4.18
C VAL A 175 4.70 -7.01 -4.69
N ALA A 176 5.29 -6.12 -3.88
CA ALA A 176 5.56 -4.75 -4.28
C ALA A 176 6.49 -4.67 -5.50
N ALA A 177 7.52 -5.52 -5.57
CA ALA A 177 8.41 -5.62 -6.73
C ALA A 177 7.66 -6.07 -8.00
N LEU A 178 6.87 -7.14 -7.92
CA LEU A 178 6.09 -7.65 -9.05
C LEU A 178 5.07 -6.61 -9.56
N ALA A 179 4.39 -5.93 -8.64
CA ALA A 179 3.46 -4.85 -8.94
C ALA A 179 4.15 -3.66 -9.64
N ALA A 180 5.32 -3.25 -9.14
CA ALA A 180 6.11 -2.18 -9.73
C ALA A 180 6.66 -2.57 -11.12
N LEU A 181 7.06 -3.82 -11.30
CA LEU A 181 7.50 -4.36 -12.59
C LEU A 181 6.36 -4.31 -13.61
N TRP A 182 5.17 -4.76 -13.23
CA TRP A 182 3.96 -4.65 -14.04
C TRP A 182 3.65 -3.19 -14.43
N ALA A 183 3.71 -2.28 -13.47
CA ALA A 183 3.49 -0.86 -13.71
C ALA A 183 4.47 -0.27 -14.74
N ARG A 184 5.74 -0.68 -14.70
CA ARG A 184 6.77 -0.26 -15.66
C ARG A 184 6.59 -0.89 -17.03
N ALA A 185 6.30 -2.18 -17.10
CA ALA A 185 6.04 -2.87 -18.35
C ALA A 185 4.82 -2.28 -19.07
N ALA A 186 3.74 -2.00 -18.34
CA ALA A 186 2.54 -1.36 -18.89
C ALA A 186 2.82 0.08 -19.40
N ALA A 187 3.73 0.82 -18.76
CA ALA A 187 4.11 2.16 -19.19
C ALA A 187 4.99 2.17 -20.46
N GLN A 188 5.75 1.09 -20.72
CA GLN A 188 6.56 0.93 -21.92
C GLN A 188 5.75 0.48 -23.15
N ARG A 189 4.57 -0.10 -22.93
CA ARG A 189 3.65 -0.60 -23.98
C ARG A 189 2.53 0.38 -24.34
N GLY A 190 2.56 1.61 -23.81
CA GLY A 190 1.67 2.66 -24.30
C GLY A 190 1.99 2.96 -25.78
N PRO A 191 0.98 3.17 -26.64
CA PRO A 191 1.16 3.35 -28.08
C PRO A 191 2.15 4.47 -28.42
#